data_AF-A0A3E0P4P6-F1
#
_entry.id   AF-A0A3E0P4P6-F1
#
_cell.length_a   1.000
_cell.length_b   1.000
_cell.length_c   1.000
_cell.angle_alpha   90.00
_cell.angle_beta   90.00
_cell.angle_gamma   90.00
#
_symmetry.space_group_name_H-M   'P 1'
#
loop_
_entity.id
_entity.type
_entity.pdbx_description
1 polymer ?
#
loop_
_entity_poly.entity_id
_entity_poly.type
_entity_poly.pdbx_seq_one_letter_code
_entity_poly.pdbx_strand_id
1 'polypeptide(L)'
;MTKRKTFRQPSTDLKPHPQTGAPPRRRKRVRPGAVLGAFLLAMLVAATPALADDKDGSGLDAHARMQHLHVLLHEGLGLVLDGADLVMVANLGLDPSMDRKSSEHGDAVMKAGRELLEAAGGAIEGIGESGSERLAYTRELQRAFVAVAEHLEGMQAPKLSQEKDLGLHHMHLMTHHALRSAATGANLNMLASVDSSGEVDELSDRHGEWLLSNAKNTIARVLEGPSMQRLHDEGGYDTELMSLTHQLAQSADEAIELMLQMPERAEM
;
A
#
# COMPACT_ATOMS: atom_id res chain seq x y z
N MET A 1 38.11 -8.67 -38.87
CA MET A 1 37.14 -9.74 -39.21
C MET A 1 37.06 -10.72 -38.05
N THR A 2 36.14 -10.49 -37.12
CA THR A 2 35.95 -11.30 -35.90
C THR A 2 34.84 -12.32 -36.14
N LYS A 3 35.17 -13.62 -36.04
CA LYS A 3 34.24 -14.73 -36.25
C LYS A 3 33.25 -14.82 -35.09
N ARG A 4 31.95 -14.60 -35.35
CA ARG A 4 30.86 -14.91 -34.40
C ARG A 4 30.70 -16.43 -34.28
N LYS A 5 30.82 -16.97 -33.07
CA LYS A 5 30.42 -18.35 -32.74
C LYS A 5 28.90 -18.40 -32.61
N THR A 6 28.27 -19.30 -33.35
CA THR A 6 26.84 -19.62 -33.25
C THR A 6 26.61 -20.51 -32.04
N PHE A 7 25.77 -20.05 -31.11
CA PHE A 7 25.30 -20.82 -29.96
C PHE A 7 24.13 -21.70 -30.40
N ARG A 8 24.23 -23.01 -30.18
CA ARG A 8 23.22 -24.00 -30.55
C ARG A 8 22.42 -24.36 -29.30
N GLN A 9 21.12 -24.07 -29.29
CA GLN A 9 20.25 -24.41 -28.16
C GLN A 9 20.02 -25.93 -28.05
N PRO A 10 19.94 -26.48 -26.83
CA PRO A 10 19.64 -27.89 -26.60
C PRO A 10 18.15 -28.18 -26.82
N SER A 11 17.84 -29.30 -27.48
CA SER A 11 16.49 -29.80 -27.71
C SER A 11 15.91 -30.41 -26.43
N THR A 12 14.82 -29.85 -25.91
CA THR A 12 14.08 -30.41 -24.78
C THR A 12 12.97 -31.35 -25.25
N ASP A 13 13.34 -32.59 -25.55
CA ASP A 13 12.37 -33.69 -25.71
C ASP A 13 12.07 -34.30 -24.34
N LEU A 14 11.08 -33.76 -23.63
CA LEU A 14 10.52 -34.38 -22.43
C LEU A 14 9.24 -35.14 -22.79
N LYS A 15 9.27 -36.47 -22.62
CA LYS A 15 8.09 -37.33 -22.80
C LYS A 15 7.06 -37.08 -21.68
N PRO A 16 5.76 -37.05 -21.99
CA PRO A 16 4.71 -36.88 -21.00
C PRO A 16 4.59 -38.10 -20.07
N HIS A 17 4.44 -37.85 -18.78
CA HIS A 17 4.14 -38.88 -17.78
C HIS A 17 2.67 -39.34 -17.89
N PRO A 18 2.39 -40.66 -17.82
CA PRO A 18 1.03 -41.17 -17.84
C PRO A 18 0.29 -40.81 -16.54
N GLN A 19 -0.83 -40.11 -16.67
CA GLN A 19 -1.74 -39.82 -15.57
C GLN A 19 -2.55 -41.09 -15.24
N THR A 20 -2.33 -41.65 -14.05
CA THR A 20 -3.15 -42.73 -13.50
C THR A 20 -4.30 -42.10 -12.71
N GLY A 21 -5.51 -42.22 -13.24
CA GLY A 21 -6.72 -41.59 -12.71
C GLY A 21 -7.35 -42.40 -11.58
N ALA A 22 -7.40 -41.81 -10.38
CA ALA A 22 -8.39 -42.14 -9.37
C ALA A 22 -9.25 -40.88 -9.11
N PRO A 23 -10.59 -41.00 -9.04
CA PRO A 23 -11.47 -39.84 -8.88
C PRO A 23 -11.29 -39.21 -7.48
N PRO A 24 -11.14 -37.88 -7.39
CA PRO A 24 -10.92 -37.22 -6.11
C PRO A 24 -12.19 -37.24 -5.26
N ARG A 25 -12.06 -37.74 -4.02
CA ARG A 25 -13.11 -37.68 -3.01
C ARG A 25 -13.39 -36.22 -2.62
N ARG A 26 -14.64 -35.76 -2.82
CA ARG A 26 -15.15 -34.46 -2.37
C ARG A 26 -15.10 -34.36 -0.83
N ARG A 27 -14.04 -33.77 -0.28
CA ARG A 27 -14.04 -33.26 1.10
C ARG A 27 -14.58 -31.83 1.10
N LYS A 28 -15.51 -31.51 2.01
CA LYS A 28 -15.93 -30.12 2.28
C LYS A 28 -14.69 -29.34 2.74
N ARG A 29 -14.09 -28.56 1.84
CA ARG A 29 -12.96 -27.68 2.15
C ARG A 29 -13.51 -26.46 2.87
N VAL A 30 -13.28 -26.39 4.18
CA VAL A 30 -13.30 -25.12 4.91
C VAL A 30 -12.16 -24.29 4.33
N ARG A 31 -12.42 -23.03 3.93
CA ARG A 31 -11.42 -22.12 3.33
C ARG A 31 -10.48 -21.60 4.44
N PRO A 32 -9.23 -22.08 4.56
CA PRO A 32 -8.37 -21.73 5.68
C PRO A 32 -7.88 -20.27 5.65
N GLY A 33 -7.83 -19.64 4.47
CA GLY A 33 -7.31 -18.27 4.33
C GLY A 33 -8.22 -17.18 4.92
N ALA A 34 -9.54 -17.38 4.89
CA ALA A 34 -10.49 -16.38 5.42
C ALA A 34 -10.46 -16.27 6.96
N VAL A 35 -10.03 -17.33 7.64
CA VAL A 35 -10.07 -17.40 9.11
C VAL A 35 -8.91 -16.61 9.73
N LEU A 36 -7.73 -16.61 9.11
CA LEU A 36 -6.54 -15.96 9.68
C LEU A 36 -6.60 -14.43 9.55
N GLY A 37 -7.02 -13.92 8.39
CA GLY A 37 -7.19 -12.48 8.17
C GLY A 37 -8.27 -11.89 9.06
N ALA A 38 -9.42 -12.57 9.20
CA ALA A 38 -10.48 -12.14 10.10
C ALA A 38 -10.05 -12.17 11.57
N PHE A 39 -9.14 -13.05 11.96
CA PHE A 39 -8.66 -13.15 13.35
C PHE A 39 -7.67 -12.04 13.72
N LEU A 40 -6.75 -11.69 12.81
CA LEU A 40 -5.82 -10.56 13.00
C LEU A 40 -6.56 -9.22 12.98
N LEU A 41 -7.50 -9.04 12.05
CA LEU A 41 -8.35 -7.85 12.02
C LEU A 41 -9.23 -7.77 13.27
N ALA A 42 -9.81 -8.88 13.72
CA ALA A 42 -10.60 -8.90 14.95
C ALA A 42 -9.75 -8.59 16.21
N MET A 43 -8.50 -9.02 16.26
CA MET A 43 -7.57 -8.66 17.35
C MET A 43 -7.23 -7.18 17.34
N LEU A 44 -6.94 -6.61 16.15
CA LEU A 44 -6.63 -5.18 16.01
C LEU A 44 -7.86 -4.30 16.34
N VAL A 45 -9.02 -4.67 15.80
CA VAL A 45 -10.30 -3.98 16.03
C VAL A 45 -10.78 -4.17 17.48
N ALA A 46 -10.50 -5.30 18.13
CA ALA A 46 -10.84 -5.48 19.54
C ALA A 46 -9.93 -4.67 20.48
N ALA A 47 -8.78 -4.18 20.02
CA ALA A 47 -7.89 -3.32 20.80
C ALA A 47 -8.29 -1.83 20.72
N THR A 48 -9.07 -1.40 19.72
CA THR A 48 -9.46 0.01 19.57
C THR A 48 -10.38 0.55 20.68
N PRO A 49 -11.31 -0.21 21.30
CA PRO A 49 -12.10 0.29 22.42
C PRO A 49 -11.26 0.58 23.67
N ALA A 50 -10.14 -0.12 23.84
CA ALA A 50 -9.22 0.14 24.95
C ALA A 50 -8.55 1.53 24.87
N LEU A 51 -8.52 2.14 23.68
CA LEU A 51 -8.02 3.51 23.47
C LEU A 51 -9.11 4.58 23.72
N ALA A 52 -10.38 4.18 23.72
CA ALA A 52 -11.52 5.09 23.79
C ALA A 52 -12.06 5.30 25.22
N ASP A 53 -11.80 4.39 26.16
CA ASP A 53 -12.42 4.42 27.50
C ASP A 53 -11.54 5.09 28.58
N ASP A 54 -10.40 5.70 28.24
CA ASP A 54 -9.63 6.51 29.20
C ASP A 54 -10.24 7.90 29.36
N LYS A 55 -11.20 7.99 30.30
CA LYS A 55 -11.89 9.23 30.70
C LYS A 55 -11.08 10.10 31.66
N ASP A 56 -9.90 9.64 32.09
CA ASP A 56 -9.20 10.25 33.23
C ASP A 56 -8.27 11.41 32.80
N GLY A 57 -8.21 11.71 31.50
CA GLY A 57 -7.75 13.01 30.99
C GLY A 57 -6.27 13.33 31.24
N SER A 58 -5.43 12.34 31.53
CA SER A 58 -3.99 12.58 31.67
C SER A 58 -3.39 12.87 30.29
N GLY A 59 -2.87 14.07 30.06
CA GLY A 59 -2.37 14.52 28.74
C GLY A 59 -1.24 13.67 28.13
N LEU A 60 -0.57 12.83 28.93
CA LEU A 60 0.38 11.81 28.46
C LEU A 60 -0.27 10.76 27.54
N ASP A 61 -1.57 10.53 27.67
CA ASP A 61 -2.30 9.55 26.88
C ASP A 61 -2.69 10.08 25.48
N ALA A 62 -2.85 11.39 25.30
CA ALA A 62 -3.24 11.96 24.00
C ALA A 62 -2.15 11.74 22.93
N HIS A 63 -0.87 11.93 23.27
CA HIS A 63 0.23 11.73 22.34
C HIS A 63 0.38 10.25 21.94
N ALA A 64 0.34 9.35 22.93
CA ALA A 64 0.40 7.91 22.68
C ALA A 64 -0.77 7.43 21.81
N ARG A 65 -1.99 7.95 22.06
CA ARG A 65 -3.16 7.70 21.22
C ARG A 65 -2.95 8.17 19.77
N MET A 66 -2.44 9.38 19.56
CA MET A 66 -2.16 9.88 18.20
C MET A 66 -1.08 9.05 17.49
N GLN A 67 -0.02 8.66 18.20
CA GLN A 67 1.02 7.78 17.65
C GLN A 67 0.42 6.42 17.25
N HIS A 68 -0.43 5.84 18.08
CA HIS A 68 -1.12 4.61 17.77
C HIS A 68 -2.04 4.76 16.55
N LEU A 69 -2.78 5.87 16.43
CA LEU A 69 -3.61 6.16 15.26
C LEU A 69 -2.78 6.25 13.97
N HIS A 70 -1.63 6.91 13.99
CA HIS A 70 -0.75 6.93 12.82
C HIS A 70 -0.24 5.55 12.43
N VAL A 71 0.12 4.71 13.42
CA VAL A 71 0.51 3.31 13.14
C VAL A 71 -0.64 2.55 12.47
N LEU A 72 -1.87 2.69 12.98
CA LEU A 72 -3.04 2.05 12.37
C LEU A 72 -3.30 2.56 10.95
N LEU A 73 -3.14 3.86 10.71
CA LEU A 73 -3.30 4.44 9.38
C LEU A 73 -2.25 3.91 8.39
N HIS A 74 -0.97 3.86 8.79
CA HIS A 74 0.10 3.33 7.95
C HIS A 74 -0.05 1.82 7.69
N GLU A 75 -0.49 1.06 8.69
CA GLU A 75 -0.78 -0.37 8.52
C GLU A 75 -1.97 -0.59 7.57
N GLY A 76 -3.04 0.20 7.73
CA GLY A 76 -4.20 0.18 6.82
C GLY A 76 -3.79 0.45 5.37
N LEU A 77 -2.97 1.48 5.15
CA LEU A 77 -2.40 1.77 3.83
C LEU A 77 -1.52 0.61 3.33
N GLY A 78 -0.66 0.04 4.18
CA GLY A 78 0.20 -1.09 3.84
C GLY A 78 -0.58 -2.29 3.33
N LEU A 79 -1.66 -2.67 4.03
CA LEU A 79 -2.57 -3.73 3.60
C LEU A 79 -3.22 -3.41 2.26
N VAL A 80 -3.71 -2.19 2.06
CA VAL A 80 -4.28 -1.77 0.77
C VAL A 80 -3.27 -1.96 -0.37
N LEU A 81 -2.02 -1.51 -0.19
CA LEU A 81 -0.98 -1.63 -1.21
C LEU A 81 -0.58 -3.10 -1.47
N ASP A 82 -0.48 -3.92 -0.43
CA ASP A 82 -0.16 -5.35 -0.55
C ASP A 82 -1.26 -6.10 -1.29
N GLY A 83 -2.51 -5.79 -0.98
CA GLY A 83 -3.67 -6.34 -1.69
C GLY A 83 -3.67 -5.95 -3.17
N ALA A 84 -3.39 -4.69 -3.48
CA ALA A 84 -3.29 -4.20 -4.85
C ALA A 84 -2.17 -4.89 -5.64
N ASP A 85 -0.98 -5.06 -5.03
CA ASP A 85 0.14 -5.78 -5.65
C ASP A 85 -0.23 -7.24 -5.96
N LEU A 86 -0.96 -7.93 -5.08
CA LEU A 86 -1.44 -9.29 -5.31
C LEU A 86 -2.41 -9.37 -6.50
N VAL A 87 -3.33 -8.41 -6.61
CA VAL A 87 -4.26 -8.31 -7.76
C VAL A 87 -3.49 -8.01 -9.04
N MET A 88 -2.51 -7.11 -8.99
CA MET A 88 -1.67 -6.79 -10.14
C MET A 88 -0.86 -8.00 -10.62
N VAL A 89 -0.24 -8.76 -9.71
CA VAL A 89 0.50 -9.98 -10.05
C VAL A 89 -0.42 -11.05 -10.62
N ALA A 90 -1.63 -11.22 -10.08
CA ALA A 90 -2.64 -12.14 -10.61
C ALA A 90 -3.00 -11.84 -12.08
N ASN A 91 -3.05 -10.56 -12.45
CA ASN A 91 -3.38 -10.13 -13.81
C ASN A 91 -2.25 -10.31 -14.83
N LEU A 92 -1.07 -10.75 -14.39
CA LEU A 92 0.00 -11.19 -15.29
C LEU A 92 -0.35 -12.50 -16.03
N GLY A 93 -1.35 -13.26 -15.55
CA GLY A 93 -1.82 -14.47 -16.22
C GLY A 93 -0.83 -15.64 -16.21
N LEU A 94 -0.02 -15.76 -15.14
CA LEU A 94 1.07 -16.73 -15.07
C LEU A 94 0.58 -18.16 -14.79
N ASP A 95 -0.41 -18.31 -13.90
CA ASP A 95 -1.06 -19.60 -13.60
C ASP A 95 -2.53 -19.37 -13.23
N PRO A 96 -3.52 -19.83 -14.03
CA PRO A 96 -4.93 -19.51 -13.81
C PRO A 96 -5.47 -19.91 -12.42
N SER A 97 -4.89 -20.95 -11.80
CA SER A 97 -5.34 -21.44 -10.50
C SER A 97 -4.80 -20.60 -9.35
N MET A 98 -3.61 -20.03 -9.51
CA MET A 98 -2.97 -19.10 -8.60
C MET A 98 -3.49 -17.69 -8.81
N ASP A 99 -3.60 -17.22 -10.05
CA ASP A 99 -4.09 -15.90 -10.42
C ASP A 99 -5.44 -15.60 -9.75
N ARG A 100 -6.43 -16.51 -9.90
CA ARG A 100 -7.73 -16.33 -9.25
C ARG A 100 -7.61 -16.25 -7.72
N LYS A 101 -6.77 -17.07 -7.09
CA LYS A 101 -6.62 -17.05 -5.62
C LYS A 101 -5.89 -15.81 -5.16
N SER A 102 -4.87 -15.37 -5.89
CA SER A 102 -4.12 -14.16 -5.60
C SER A 102 -5.00 -12.93 -5.75
N SER A 103 -5.84 -12.86 -6.79
CA SER A 103 -6.85 -11.80 -6.94
C SER A 103 -7.86 -11.83 -5.79
N GLU A 104 -8.50 -12.97 -5.52
CA GLU A 104 -9.46 -13.11 -4.41
C GLU A 104 -8.83 -12.76 -3.05
N HIS A 105 -7.56 -13.09 -2.86
CA HIS A 105 -6.82 -12.76 -1.65
C HIS A 105 -6.48 -11.27 -1.59
N GLY A 106 -6.01 -10.70 -2.70
CA GLY A 106 -5.68 -9.28 -2.81
C GLY A 106 -6.90 -8.41 -2.54
N ASP A 107 -8.06 -8.72 -3.12
CA ASP A 107 -9.33 -8.03 -2.85
C ASP A 107 -9.69 -8.07 -1.35
N ALA A 108 -9.52 -9.23 -0.71
CA ALA A 108 -9.81 -9.38 0.71
C ALA A 108 -8.83 -8.58 1.60
N VAL A 109 -7.56 -8.49 1.22
CA VAL A 109 -6.54 -7.72 1.95
C VAL A 109 -6.78 -6.22 1.77
N MET A 110 -7.09 -5.76 0.55
CA MET A 110 -7.46 -4.35 0.29
C MET A 110 -8.67 -3.93 1.14
N LYS A 111 -9.73 -4.75 1.14
CA LYS A 111 -10.93 -4.49 1.95
C LYS A 111 -10.60 -4.39 3.43
N ALA A 112 -9.76 -5.29 3.96
CA ALA A 112 -9.35 -5.26 5.37
C ALA A 112 -8.53 -3.99 5.69
N GLY A 113 -7.63 -3.57 4.79
CA GLY A 113 -6.89 -2.33 4.93
C GLY A 113 -7.79 -1.10 4.92
N ARG A 114 -8.78 -1.05 4.02
CA ARG A 114 -9.79 0.00 3.98
C ARG A 114 -10.63 0.05 5.27
N GLU A 115 -11.12 -1.09 5.74
CA GLU A 115 -11.85 -1.18 7.01
C GLU A 115 -11.01 -0.64 8.19
N LEU A 116 -9.70 -0.87 8.19
CA LEU A 116 -8.78 -0.34 9.20
C LEU A 116 -8.62 1.19 9.10
N LEU A 117 -8.51 1.74 7.88
CA LEU A 117 -8.47 3.19 7.65
C LEU A 117 -9.76 3.89 8.08
N GLU A 118 -10.91 3.27 7.83
CA GLU A 118 -12.23 3.78 8.26
C GLU A 118 -12.39 3.71 9.78
N ALA A 119 -11.95 2.61 10.40
CA ALA A 119 -11.96 2.46 11.86
C ALA A 119 -11.07 3.51 12.54
N ALA A 120 -9.88 3.80 11.99
CA ALA A 120 -9.02 4.89 12.46
C ALA A 120 -9.73 6.25 12.31
N GLY A 121 -10.43 6.48 11.20
CA GLY A 121 -11.28 7.67 11.00
C GLY A 121 -12.33 7.87 12.11
N GLY A 122 -13.08 6.80 12.43
CA GLY A 122 -14.06 6.84 13.52
C GLY A 122 -13.43 7.11 14.89
N ALA A 123 -12.22 6.56 15.14
CA ALA A 123 -11.48 6.85 16.37
C ALA A 123 -11.00 8.31 16.44
N ILE A 124 -10.53 8.88 15.32
CA ILE A 124 -10.16 10.31 15.20
C ILE A 124 -11.36 11.22 15.50
N GLU A 125 -12.55 10.87 15.03
CA GLU A 125 -13.78 11.62 15.30
C GLU A 125 -14.19 11.54 16.79
N GLY A 126 -13.97 10.39 17.42
CA GLY A 126 -14.25 10.17 18.85
C GLY A 126 -13.40 11.01 19.82
N ILE A 127 -12.22 11.49 19.39
CA ILE A 127 -11.34 12.35 20.20
C ILE A 127 -11.94 13.77 20.39
N GLY A 128 -12.97 14.14 19.61
CA GLY A 128 -13.69 15.42 19.74
C GLY A 128 -13.02 16.60 19.03
N GLU A 129 -13.69 17.76 19.03
CA GLU A 129 -13.26 18.97 18.31
C GLU A 129 -12.14 19.76 18.99
N SER A 130 -11.52 19.26 20.06
CA SER A 130 -10.41 19.95 20.74
C SER A 130 -9.11 19.93 19.93
N GLY A 131 -9.13 20.57 18.76
CA GLY A 131 -8.34 21.78 18.48
C GLY A 131 -6.84 21.64 18.25
N SER A 132 -6.24 20.46 18.39
CA SER A 132 -4.83 20.33 18.04
C SER A 132 -4.66 20.28 16.52
N GLU A 133 -3.72 21.07 16.01
CA GLU A 133 -3.26 21.01 14.61
C GLU A 133 -2.94 19.56 14.19
N ARG A 134 -2.37 18.78 15.11
CA ARG A 134 -2.09 17.35 14.90
C ARG A 134 -3.34 16.51 14.64
N LEU A 135 -4.46 16.74 15.33
CA LEU A 135 -5.69 16.00 15.06
C LEU A 135 -6.30 16.35 13.70
N ALA A 136 -6.23 17.63 13.30
CA ALA A 136 -6.64 18.05 11.97
C ALA A 136 -5.78 17.39 10.89
N TYR A 137 -4.46 17.43 11.06
CA TYR A 137 -3.49 16.73 10.23
C TYR A 137 -3.80 15.23 10.10
N THR A 138 -3.97 14.52 11.22
CA THR A 138 -4.24 13.07 11.19
C THR A 138 -5.55 12.74 10.47
N ARG A 139 -6.57 13.61 10.56
CA ARG A 139 -7.82 13.47 9.81
C ARG A 139 -7.62 13.66 8.31
N GLU A 140 -6.81 14.64 7.91
CA GLU A 140 -6.47 14.86 6.50
C GLU A 140 -5.65 13.70 5.94
N LEU A 141 -4.68 13.20 6.69
CA LEU A 141 -3.89 12.02 6.33
C LEU A 141 -4.78 10.78 6.14
N GLN A 142 -5.71 10.56 7.06
CA GLN A 142 -6.68 9.46 6.96
C GLN A 142 -7.51 9.56 5.67
N ARG A 143 -8.02 10.75 5.34
CA ARG A 143 -8.79 10.97 4.10
C ARG A 143 -7.96 10.71 2.86
N ALA A 144 -6.70 11.16 2.85
CA ALA A 144 -5.79 10.92 1.74
C ALA A 144 -5.53 9.41 1.54
N PHE A 145 -5.33 8.65 2.62
CA PHE A 145 -5.16 7.20 2.53
C PHE A 145 -6.42 6.48 2.06
N VAL A 146 -7.61 6.93 2.48
CA VAL A 146 -8.88 6.39 1.95
C VAL A 146 -9.01 6.68 0.46
N ALA A 147 -8.68 7.89 0.00
CA ALA A 147 -8.71 8.22 -1.43
C ALA A 147 -7.77 7.30 -2.25
N VAL A 148 -6.56 7.05 -1.76
CA VAL A 148 -5.65 6.07 -2.38
C VAL A 148 -6.28 4.68 -2.45
N ALA A 149 -6.92 4.21 -1.38
CA ALA A 149 -7.60 2.92 -1.35
C ALA A 149 -8.76 2.84 -2.36
N GLU A 150 -9.57 3.89 -2.46
CA GLU A 150 -10.68 3.97 -3.41
C GLU A 150 -10.19 3.91 -4.86
N HIS A 151 -9.09 4.60 -5.19
CA HIS A 151 -8.49 4.52 -6.52
C HIS A 151 -7.96 3.12 -6.82
N LEU A 152 -7.34 2.45 -5.84
CA LEU A 152 -6.83 1.08 -6.00
C LEU A 152 -7.94 0.05 -6.20
N GLU A 153 -9.02 0.15 -5.43
CA GLU A 153 -10.20 -0.71 -5.58
C GLU A 153 -10.92 -0.49 -6.92
N GLY A 154 -10.92 0.75 -7.44
CA GLY A 154 -11.50 1.10 -8.73
C GLY A 154 -10.66 0.64 -9.93
N MET A 155 -9.36 0.41 -9.75
CA MET A 155 -8.49 -0.04 -10.83
C MET A 155 -8.65 -1.54 -11.06
N GLN A 156 -9.29 -1.88 -12.18
CA GLN A 156 -9.12 -3.20 -12.75
C GLN A 156 -7.69 -3.30 -13.29
N ALA A 157 -6.88 -4.20 -12.74
CA ALA A 157 -5.53 -4.32 -13.26
C ALA A 157 -5.58 -4.73 -14.74
N PRO A 158 -4.87 -4.01 -15.62
CA PRO A 158 -4.94 -4.25 -17.04
C PRO A 158 -4.52 -5.68 -17.34
N LYS A 159 -5.31 -6.38 -18.16
CA LYS A 159 -4.83 -7.62 -18.77
C LYS A 159 -3.63 -7.23 -19.62
N LEU A 160 -2.46 -7.80 -19.32
CA LEU A 160 -1.26 -7.59 -20.12
C LEU A 160 -1.46 -8.20 -21.51
N SER A 161 -2.01 -7.41 -22.42
CA SER A 161 -2.28 -7.80 -23.80
C SER A 161 -1.24 -7.21 -24.74
N GLN A 162 -0.61 -6.10 -24.34
CA GLN A 162 0.37 -5.35 -25.10
C GLN A 162 1.55 -4.94 -24.22
N GLU A 163 2.73 -4.75 -24.82
CA GLU A 163 3.95 -4.31 -24.10
C GLU A 163 3.72 -3.02 -23.31
N LYS A 164 2.89 -2.12 -23.85
CA LYS A 164 2.55 -0.86 -23.21
C LYS A 164 1.75 -1.00 -21.90
N ASP A 165 1.02 -2.11 -21.73
CA ASP A 165 0.31 -2.41 -20.49
C ASP A 165 1.29 -2.69 -19.33
N LEU A 166 2.50 -3.20 -19.65
CA LEU A 166 3.59 -3.35 -18.66
C LEU A 166 4.14 -2.00 -18.20
N GLY A 167 4.11 -0.97 -19.06
CA GLY A 167 4.51 0.39 -18.70
C GLY A 167 3.64 0.96 -17.58
N LEU A 168 2.31 0.86 -17.74
CA LEU A 168 1.35 1.26 -16.70
C LEU A 168 1.50 0.41 -15.44
N HIS A 169 1.63 -0.91 -15.59
CA HIS A 169 1.84 -1.83 -14.47
C HIS A 169 3.06 -1.43 -13.62
N HIS A 170 4.21 -1.15 -14.25
CA HIS A 170 5.39 -0.69 -13.52
C HIS A 170 5.17 0.65 -12.83
N MET A 171 4.44 1.59 -13.44
CA MET A 171 4.15 2.87 -12.79
C MET A 171 3.29 2.70 -11.54
N HIS A 172 2.28 1.83 -11.57
CA HIS A 172 1.49 1.51 -10.36
C HIS A 172 2.37 0.92 -9.25
N LEU A 173 3.26 -0.03 -9.57
CA LEU A 173 4.21 -0.58 -8.59
C LEU A 173 5.14 0.49 -8.02
N MET A 174 5.61 1.43 -8.85
CA MET A 174 6.45 2.55 -8.38
C MET A 174 5.67 3.50 -7.46
N THR A 175 4.39 3.76 -7.76
CA THR A 175 3.49 4.54 -6.89
C THR A 175 3.30 3.85 -5.54
N HIS A 176 3.04 2.53 -5.53
CA HIS A 176 2.92 1.77 -4.29
C HIS A 176 4.23 1.77 -3.48
N HIS A 177 5.36 1.63 -4.17
CA HIS A 177 6.67 1.68 -3.53
C HIS A 177 6.96 3.05 -2.89
N ALA A 178 6.60 4.14 -3.58
CA ALA A 178 6.75 5.49 -3.05
C ALA A 178 5.90 5.68 -1.78
N LEU A 179 4.63 5.26 -1.80
CA LEU A 179 3.75 5.32 -0.64
C LEU A 179 4.28 4.52 0.56
N ARG A 180 4.75 3.28 0.35
CA ARG A 180 5.37 2.48 1.42
C ARG A 180 6.63 3.13 1.99
N SER A 181 7.46 3.70 1.11
CA SER A 181 8.67 4.40 1.52
C SER A 181 8.34 5.63 2.38
N ALA A 182 7.33 6.41 1.96
CA ALA A 182 6.87 7.58 2.70
C ALA A 182 6.26 7.20 4.06
N ALA A 183 5.37 6.20 4.11
CA ALA A 183 4.79 5.72 5.37
C ALA A 183 5.85 5.19 6.33
N THR A 184 6.88 4.50 5.81
CA THR A 184 8.04 4.07 6.60
C THR A 184 8.81 5.28 7.13
N GLY A 185 9.07 6.29 6.30
CA GLY A 185 9.77 7.51 6.71
C GLY A 185 9.00 8.31 7.76
N ALA A 186 7.70 8.49 7.58
CA ALA A 186 6.83 9.14 8.56
C ALA A 186 6.82 8.40 9.91
N ASN A 187 6.81 7.06 9.89
CA ASN A 187 6.93 6.26 11.11
C ASN A 187 8.28 6.47 11.81
N LEU A 188 9.40 6.56 11.07
CA LEU A 188 10.71 6.82 11.64
C LEU A 188 10.80 8.21 12.29
N ASN A 189 10.31 9.25 11.60
CA ASN A 189 10.27 10.61 12.16
C ASN A 189 9.38 10.68 13.41
N MET A 190 8.25 9.97 13.39
CA MET A 190 7.37 9.89 14.56
C MET A 190 8.05 9.18 15.74
N LEU A 191 8.77 8.08 15.50
CA LEU A 191 9.53 7.38 16.55
C LEU A 191 10.67 8.25 17.10
N ALA A 192 11.40 8.95 16.24
CA ALA A 192 12.45 9.88 16.64
C ALA A 192 11.93 10.99 17.57
N SER A 193 10.70 11.46 17.34
CA SER A 193 10.08 12.52 18.16
C SER A 193 9.80 12.15 19.63
N VAL A 194 9.93 10.87 19.98
CA VAL A 194 9.69 10.37 21.35
C VAL A 194 10.89 10.65 22.27
N ASP A 195 12.02 11.18 21.75
CA ASP A 195 13.24 11.57 22.48
C ASP A 195 13.69 10.51 23.50
N SER A 196 13.92 9.31 22.99
CA SER A 196 14.19 8.13 23.82
C SER A 196 15.66 7.72 23.82
N SER A 197 16.43 8.16 22.81
CA SER A 197 17.74 7.54 22.52
C SER A 197 18.79 8.40 21.80
N GLY A 198 18.62 9.73 21.75
CA GLY A 198 19.68 10.66 21.30
C GLY A 198 20.15 10.40 19.86
N GLU A 199 21.33 9.81 19.67
CA GLU A 199 21.90 9.53 18.33
C GLU A 199 21.00 8.64 17.44
N VAL A 200 20.26 7.70 18.05
CA VAL A 200 19.34 6.82 17.30
C VAL A 200 18.12 7.57 16.80
N ASP A 201 17.62 8.55 17.58
CA ASP A 201 16.51 9.40 17.16
C ASP A 201 16.96 10.30 16.00
N GLU A 202 18.14 10.91 16.08
CA GLU A 202 18.71 11.75 15.01
C GLU A 202 18.98 10.95 13.71
N LEU A 203 19.44 9.70 13.83
CA LEU A 203 19.58 8.83 12.67
C LEU A 203 18.23 8.45 12.05
N SER A 204 17.23 8.15 12.89
CA SER A 204 15.89 7.77 12.45
C SER A 204 15.20 8.92 11.73
N ASP A 205 15.30 10.13 12.27
CA ASP A 205 14.75 11.36 11.68
C ASP A 205 15.36 11.64 10.29
N ARG A 206 16.70 11.69 10.18
CA ARG A 206 17.37 11.86 8.89
C ARG A 206 17.02 10.78 7.87
N HIS A 207 16.88 9.53 8.32
CA HIS A 207 16.52 8.44 7.42
C HIS A 207 15.07 8.56 6.96
N GLY A 208 14.16 8.98 7.83
CA GLY A 208 12.76 9.19 7.46
C GLY A 208 12.57 10.38 6.53
N GLU A 209 13.28 11.49 6.75
CA GLU A 209 13.36 12.61 5.80
C GLU A 209 13.85 12.16 4.41
N TRP A 210 14.91 11.35 4.37
CA TRP A 210 15.44 10.83 3.12
C TRP A 210 14.42 9.95 2.38
N LEU A 211 13.71 9.08 3.11
CA LEU A 211 12.66 8.22 2.53
C LEU A 211 11.49 9.04 1.98
N LEU A 212 11.02 10.06 2.72
CA LEU A 212 9.95 10.94 2.28
C LEU A 212 10.34 11.74 1.03
N SER A 213 11.55 12.31 1.01
CA SER A 213 12.08 13.02 -0.16
C SER A 213 12.21 12.10 -1.38
N ASN A 214 12.74 10.89 -1.19
CA ASN A 214 12.87 9.92 -2.27
C ASN A 214 11.49 9.45 -2.80
N ALA A 215 10.51 9.28 -1.90
CA ALA A 215 9.14 8.95 -2.28
C ALA A 215 8.52 10.06 -3.13
N LYS A 216 8.64 11.34 -2.72
CA LYS A 216 8.15 12.49 -3.50
C LYS A 216 8.78 12.55 -4.89
N ASN A 217 10.11 12.39 -4.96
CA ASN A 217 10.83 12.34 -6.24
C ASN A 217 10.38 11.16 -7.12
N THR A 218 10.04 10.02 -6.52
CA THR A 218 9.54 8.86 -7.24
C THR A 218 8.16 9.13 -7.85
N ILE A 219 7.23 9.72 -7.09
CA ILE A 219 5.91 10.10 -7.62
C ILE A 219 6.01 11.15 -8.72
N ALA A 220 6.82 12.19 -8.54
CA ALA A 220 7.06 13.20 -9.57
C ALA A 220 7.57 12.54 -10.88
N ARG A 221 8.45 11.54 -10.79
CA ARG A 221 8.93 10.78 -11.97
C ARG A 221 7.86 9.89 -12.59
N VAL A 222 6.91 9.38 -11.81
CA VAL A 222 5.76 8.64 -12.35
C VAL A 222 4.82 9.57 -13.09
N LEU A 223 4.53 10.76 -12.55
CA LEU A 223 3.60 11.73 -13.14
C LEU A 223 4.17 12.48 -14.35
N GLU A 224 5.44 12.89 -14.27
CA GLU A 224 6.03 13.86 -15.21
C GLU A 224 7.24 13.29 -15.96
N GLY A 225 7.66 12.07 -15.63
CA GLY A 225 8.87 11.50 -16.17
C GLY A 225 8.77 11.12 -17.66
N PRO A 226 9.93 10.85 -18.30
CA PRO A 226 9.97 10.45 -19.71
C PRO A 226 9.17 9.19 -20.05
N SER A 227 8.87 8.33 -19.06
CA SER A 227 7.99 7.18 -19.27
C SER A 227 6.55 7.62 -19.46
N MET A 228 5.99 8.46 -18.57
CA MET A 228 4.62 8.97 -18.71
C MET A 228 4.44 9.81 -19.97
N GLN A 229 5.42 10.65 -20.30
CA GLN A 229 5.40 11.44 -21.54
C GLN A 229 5.32 10.53 -22.78
N ARG A 230 6.12 9.46 -22.83
CA ARG A 230 6.04 8.48 -23.92
C ARG A 230 4.67 7.80 -24.02
N LEU A 231 4.04 7.46 -22.89
CA LEU A 231 2.69 6.89 -22.91
C LEU A 231 1.68 7.88 -23.51
N HIS A 232 1.78 9.18 -23.18
CA HIS A 232 0.93 10.20 -23.79
C HIS A 232 1.20 10.37 -25.30
N ASP A 233 2.47 10.40 -25.70
CA ASP A 233 2.88 10.57 -27.09
C ASP A 233 2.47 9.39 -27.99
N GLU A 234 2.61 8.16 -27.48
CA GLU A 234 2.25 6.94 -28.21
C GLU A 234 0.73 6.75 -28.33
N GLY A 235 -0.02 7.18 -27.30
CA GLY A 235 -1.46 7.05 -27.24
C GLY A 235 -1.97 5.60 -27.31
N GLY A 236 -3.27 5.45 -27.60
CA GLY A 236 -3.91 4.14 -27.74
C GLY A 236 -4.07 3.34 -26.44
N TYR A 237 -3.88 3.98 -25.28
CA TYR A 237 -4.26 3.44 -23.98
C TYR A 237 -5.75 3.57 -23.76
N ASP A 238 -6.28 2.70 -22.92
CA ASP A 238 -7.61 2.90 -22.38
C ASP A 238 -7.64 4.23 -21.60
N THR A 239 -8.52 5.15 -22.02
CA THR A 239 -8.58 6.51 -21.47
C THR A 239 -9.00 6.52 -20.01
N GLU A 240 -9.84 5.57 -19.61
CA GLU A 240 -10.28 5.40 -18.22
C GLU A 240 -9.12 4.92 -17.34
N LEU A 241 -8.37 3.91 -17.80
CA LEU A 241 -7.19 3.41 -17.08
C LEU A 241 -6.10 4.48 -16.93
N MET A 242 -5.85 5.27 -17.98
CA MET A 242 -4.90 6.39 -17.90
C MET A 242 -5.38 7.44 -16.90
N SER A 243 -6.67 7.79 -16.91
CA SER A 243 -7.25 8.72 -15.93
C SER A 243 -7.11 8.20 -14.50
N LEU A 244 -7.42 6.92 -14.26
CA LEU A 244 -7.26 6.30 -12.94
C LEU A 244 -5.80 6.28 -12.49
N THR A 245 -4.87 6.06 -13.42
CA THR A 245 -3.42 6.11 -13.13
C THR A 245 -2.98 7.49 -12.67
N HIS A 246 -3.47 8.57 -13.32
CA HIS A 246 -3.21 9.94 -12.87
C HIS A 246 -3.82 10.23 -11.51
N GLN A 247 -5.08 9.83 -11.29
CA GLN A 247 -5.77 10.03 -10.01
C GLN A 247 -5.04 9.32 -8.86
N LEU A 248 -4.65 8.06 -9.05
CA LEU A 248 -3.86 7.33 -8.07
C LEU A 248 -2.55 8.05 -7.74
N ALA A 249 -1.81 8.46 -8.76
CA ALA A 249 -0.52 9.10 -8.56
C ALA A 249 -0.67 10.49 -7.91
N GLN A 250 -1.74 11.23 -8.21
CA GLN A 250 -2.07 12.49 -7.55
C GLN A 250 -2.43 12.29 -6.08
N SER A 251 -3.34 11.36 -5.75
CA SER A 251 -3.68 11.06 -4.35
C SER A 251 -2.48 10.53 -3.57
N ALA A 252 -1.60 9.78 -4.23
CA ALA A 252 -0.34 9.37 -3.63
C ALA A 252 0.58 10.57 -3.34
N ASP A 253 0.68 11.53 -4.27
CA ASP A 253 1.44 12.76 -4.06
C ASP A 253 0.92 13.57 -2.88
N GLU A 254 -0.41 13.74 -2.79
CA GLU A 254 -1.10 14.44 -1.70
C GLU A 254 -0.86 13.74 -0.35
N ALA A 255 -0.94 12.41 -0.31
CA ALA A 255 -0.66 11.63 0.89
C ALA A 255 0.79 11.76 1.36
N ILE A 256 1.76 11.76 0.43
CA ILE A 256 3.19 11.97 0.73
C ILE A 256 3.45 13.40 1.22
N GLU A 257 2.80 14.37 0.61
CA GLU A 257 2.89 15.77 1.02
C GLU A 257 2.41 15.97 2.46
N LEU A 258 1.29 15.34 2.83
CA LEU A 258 0.84 15.33 4.22
C LEU A 258 1.89 14.69 5.13
N MET A 259 2.40 13.51 4.78
CA MET A 259 3.44 12.84 5.59
C MET A 259 4.71 13.69 5.79
N LEU A 260 5.08 14.53 4.82
CA LEU A 260 6.17 15.51 4.93
C LEU A 260 5.84 16.66 5.88
N GLN A 261 4.57 17.05 5.98
CA GLN A 261 4.08 18.16 6.79
C GLN A 261 3.66 17.73 8.20
N MET A 262 4.06 16.53 8.64
CA MET A 262 3.72 16.04 9.97
C MET A 262 4.09 17.08 11.04
N PRO A 263 3.12 17.60 11.82
CA PRO A 263 3.39 18.67 12.78
C PRO A 263 4.42 18.24 13.83
N GLU A 264 5.44 19.08 14.01
CA GLU A 264 6.42 18.94 15.08
C GLU A 264 5.73 18.84 16.44
N ARG A 265 6.44 18.27 17.41
CA ARG A 265 5.93 18.18 18.78
C ARG A 265 5.72 19.61 19.27
N ALA A 266 4.48 19.93 19.69
CA ALA A 266 4.26 21.16 20.45
C ALA A 266 5.20 21.11 21.66
N GLU A 267 6.12 22.08 21.77
CA GLU A 267 7.01 22.19 22.92
C GLU A 267 6.14 22.22 24.18
N MET A 268 6.30 21.21 25.04
CA MET A 268 5.58 21.09 26.32
C MET A 268 6.25 21.91 27.40
#